data_AF-A0A7Z0SPX1-F1
#
_entry.id   AF-A0A7Z0SPX1-F1
#
_cell.length_a   1.000
_cell.length_b   1.000
_cell.length_c   1.000
_cell.angle_alpha   90.00
_cell.angle_beta   90.00
_cell.angle_gamma   90.00
#
_symmetry.space_group_name_H-M   'P 1'
#
loop_
_entity.id
_entity.type
_entity.pdbx_description
1 polymer ?
#
loop_
_entity_poly.entity_id
_entity_poly.type
_entity_poly.pdbx_seq_one_letter_code
_entity_poly.pdbx_strand_id
1 'polypeptide(L)'
;MTWYILIGVVVVLFFGYKLTTAKPRKAANIIALSLGIKRQFVDNMLSAMGPERGRLFVQNIVNWGDKDNCGVYTFVVYQIMKNDSEQNIKWWKSKLIENNIDPKMEYSKAEAAFAYLKDSGADRSQIDNFIGVYNSIS
;
A
#
# COMPACT_ATOMS: atom_id res chain seq x y z
N MET A 1 -13.61 -37.06 -24.54
CA MET A 1 -12.62 -37.42 -23.50
C MET A 1 -11.73 -36.25 -23.05
N THR A 2 -11.41 -35.27 -23.91
CA THR A 2 -10.62 -34.06 -23.57
C THR A 2 -11.30 -33.06 -22.62
N TRP A 3 -12.62 -33.11 -22.47
CA TRP A 3 -13.38 -32.13 -21.69
C TRP A 3 -13.12 -32.21 -20.17
N TYR A 4 -12.90 -33.42 -19.63
CA TYR A 4 -12.58 -33.59 -18.21
C TYR A 4 -11.22 -33.00 -17.84
N ILE A 5 -10.23 -33.08 -18.75
CA ILE A 5 -8.89 -32.50 -18.56
C ILE A 5 -8.99 -30.97 -18.56
N LEU A 6 -9.75 -30.38 -19.50
CA LEU A 6 -10.01 -28.94 -19.54
C LEU A 6 -10.68 -28.44 -18.25
N ILE A 7 -11.69 -29.16 -17.75
CA ILE A 7 -12.33 -28.81 -16.47
C ILE A 7 -11.34 -28.90 -15.31
N GLY A 8 -10.54 -29.96 -15.25
CA GLY A 8 -9.52 -30.11 -14.21
C GLY A 8 -8.53 -28.94 -14.18
N VAL A 9 -8.03 -28.52 -15.35
CA VAL A 9 -7.13 -27.36 -15.48
C VAL A 9 -7.79 -26.07 -15.01
N VAL A 10 -9.03 -25.81 -15.42
CA VAL A 10 -9.78 -24.61 -15.00
C VAL A 10 -9.96 -24.57 -13.48
N VAL A 11 -10.29 -25.71 -12.87
CA VAL A 11 -10.48 -25.82 -11.42
C VAL A 11 -9.17 -25.53 -10.68
N VAL A 12 -8.06 -26.14 -11.09
CA VAL A 12 -6.74 -25.91 -10.46
C VAL A 12 -6.31 -24.44 -10.60
N LEU A 13 -6.48 -23.85 -11.79
CA LEU A 13 -6.18 -22.44 -12.02
C LEU A 13 -7.05 -21.52 -11.16
N PHE A 14 -8.34 -21.81 -11.04
CA PHE A 14 -9.27 -21.03 -10.22
C PHE A 14 -8.89 -21.05 -8.74
N PHE A 15 -8.63 -22.24 -8.17
CA PHE A 15 -8.23 -22.36 -6.77
C PHE A 15 -6.84 -21.75 -6.52
N GLY A 16 -5.89 -21.97 -7.43
CA GLY A 16 -4.56 -21.35 -7.38
C GLY A 16 -4.64 -19.83 -7.37
N TYR A 17 -5.43 -19.24 -8.27
CA TYR A 17 -5.66 -17.80 -8.34
C TYR A 17 -6.36 -17.25 -7.08
N LYS A 18 -7.35 -17.97 -6.54
CA LYS A 18 -8.07 -17.54 -5.33
C LYS A 18 -7.15 -17.52 -4.11
N LEU A 19 -6.29 -18.52 -3.95
CA LEU A 19 -5.33 -18.61 -2.85
C LEU A 19 -4.28 -17.50 -2.92
N THR A 20 -3.77 -17.18 -4.11
CA THR A 20 -2.74 -16.13 -4.29
C THR A 20 -3.30 -14.72 -4.12
N THR A 21 -4.55 -14.48 -4.52
CA THR A 21 -5.17 -13.14 -4.46
C THR A 21 -5.90 -12.82 -3.15
N ALA A 22 -6.22 -13.83 -2.33
CA ALA A 22 -6.94 -13.61 -1.07
C ALA A 22 -6.17 -12.71 -0.09
N LYS A 23 -4.87 -12.94 0.09
CA LYS A 23 -4.04 -12.16 1.03
C LYS A 23 -3.84 -10.70 0.56
N PRO A 24 -3.44 -10.42 -0.70
CA PRO A 24 -3.36 -9.05 -1.19
C PRO A 24 -4.67 -8.29 -1.09
N ARG A 25 -5.80 -8.93 -1.45
CA ARG A 25 -7.13 -8.32 -1.31
C ARG A 25 -7.47 -7.97 0.13
N LYS A 26 -7.14 -8.86 1.09
CA LYS A 26 -7.35 -8.60 2.51
C LYS A 26 -6.49 -7.42 3.00
N ALA A 27 -5.20 -7.38 2.65
CA ALA A 27 -4.32 -6.27 3.00
C ALA A 27 -4.82 -4.94 2.41
N ALA A 28 -5.18 -4.94 1.12
CA ALA A 28 -5.70 -3.76 0.44
C ALA A 28 -7.00 -3.25 1.08
N ASN A 29 -7.90 -4.16 1.47
CA ASN A 29 -9.13 -3.80 2.19
C ASN A 29 -8.84 -3.17 3.56
N ILE A 30 -7.90 -3.71 4.33
CA ILE A 30 -7.54 -3.16 5.65
C ILE A 30 -7.12 -1.69 5.48
N ILE A 31 -6.15 -1.42 4.60
CA ILE A 31 -5.64 -0.06 4.36
C ILE A 31 -6.72 0.86 3.78
N ALA A 32 -7.50 0.38 2.82
CA ALA A 32 -8.53 1.18 2.17
C ALA A 32 -9.65 1.57 3.16
N LEU A 33 -10.03 0.67 4.06
CA LEU A 33 -11.01 0.93 5.11
C LEU A 33 -10.47 1.93 6.13
N SER A 34 -9.19 1.84 6.52
CA SER A 34 -8.56 2.80 7.43
C SER A 34 -8.54 4.24 6.92
N LEU A 35 -8.63 4.46 5.61
CA LEU A 35 -8.64 5.79 4.98
C LEU A 35 -9.98 6.19 4.36
N GLY A 36 -10.98 5.30 4.37
CA GLY A 36 -12.26 5.53 3.69
C GLY A 36 -12.15 5.69 2.17
N ILE A 37 -11.23 4.97 1.52
CA ILE A 37 -10.97 5.05 0.06
C ILE A 37 -11.36 3.77 -0.68
N LYS A 38 -11.35 3.82 -2.01
CA LYS A 38 -11.55 2.63 -2.84
C LYS A 38 -10.31 1.73 -2.80
N ARG A 39 -10.51 0.43 -2.55
CA ARG A 39 -9.47 -0.61 -2.56
C ARG A 39 -8.57 -0.57 -3.79
N GLN A 40 -9.14 -0.27 -4.96
CA GLN A 40 -8.41 -0.21 -6.23
C GLN A 40 -7.16 0.68 -6.18
N PHE A 41 -7.18 1.77 -5.41
CA PHE A 41 -5.99 2.63 -5.27
C PHE A 41 -4.86 1.91 -4.53
N VAL A 42 -5.20 1.13 -3.50
CA VAL A 42 -4.23 0.33 -2.75
C VAL A 42 -3.76 -0.86 -3.59
N ASP A 43 -4.64 -1.47 -4.39
CA ASP A 43 -4.25 -2.54 -5.34
C ASP A 43 -3.17 -2.04 -6.33
N ASN A 44 -3.27 -0.78 -6.79
CA ASN A 44 -2.25 -0.15 -7.63
C ASN A 44 -0.92 0.05 -6.90
N MET A 45 -0.95 0.43 -5.62
CA MET A 45 0.26 0.53 -4.79
C MET A 45 0.93 -0.85 -4.64
N LEU A 46 0.16 -1.88 -4.27
CA LEU A 46 0.68 -3.24 -4.09
C LEU A 46 1.32 -3.78 -5.37
N SER A 47 0.74 -3.45 -6.53
CA SER A 47 1.27 -3.84 -7.84
C SER A 47 2.59 -3.14 -8.16
N ALA A 48 2.79 -1.91 -7.67
CA ALA A 48 4.01 -1.13 -7.88
C ALA A 48 5.18 -1.58 -6.98
N MET A 49 4.92 -2.22 -5.85
CA MET A 49 5.95 -2.64 -4.88
C MET A 49 6.87 -3.78 -5.36
N GLY A 50 6.56 -4.42 -6.48
CA GLY A 50 7.27 -5.62 -6.92
C GLY A 50 6.86 -6.89 -6.17
N PRO A 51 7.19 -8.07 -6.70
CA PRO A 51 6.67 -9.35 -6.20
C PRO A 51 7.19 -9.72 -4.81
N GLU A 52 8.46 -9.43 -4.50
CA GLU A 52 9.06 -9.81 -3.21
C GLU A 52 8.60 -8.89 -2.08
N ARG A 53 8.78 -7.58 -2.25
CA ARG A 53 8.40 -6.60 -1.22
C ARG A 53 6.90 -6.48 -1.05
N GLY A 54 6.14 -6.55 -2.15
CA GLY A 54 4.68 -6.63 -2.09
C GLY A 54 4.20 -7.84 -1.28
N ARG A 55 4.84 -9.01 -1.45
CA ARG A 55 4.51 -10.20 -0.64
C ARG A 55 4.82 -9.99 0.84
N LEU A 56 5.98 -9.43 1.18
CA LEU A 56 6.37 -9.13 2.56
C LEU A 56 5.43 -8.11 3.21
N PHE A 57 5.09 -7.03 2.50
CA PHE A 57 4.15 -6.02 2.93
C PHE A 57 2.76 -6.61 3.20
N VAL A 58 2.22 -7.36 2.24
CA VAL A 58 0.93 -8.04 2.39
C VAL A 58 0.94 -9.02 3.57
N GLN A 59 2.02 -9.78 3.73
CA GLN A 59 2.15 -10.72 4.86
C GLN A 59 2.15 -9.97 6.19
N ASN A 60 2.85 -8.84 6.28
CA ASN A 60 2.88 -8.01 7.48
C ASN A 60 1.48 -7.49 7.85
N ILE A 61 0.78 -6.86 6.90
CA ILE A 61 -0.56 -6.30 7.11
C ILE A 61 -1.59 -7.38 7.45
N VAL A 62 -1.54 -8.54 6.80
CA VAL A 62 -2.51 -9.63 7.06
C VAL A 62 -2.32 -10.24 8.44
N ASN A 63 -1.08 -10.34 8.92
CA ASN A 63 -0.75 -10.98 10.19
C ASN A 63 -1.00 -10.06 11.39
N TRP A 64 -0.63 -8.78 11.26
CA TRP A 64 -0.63 -7.83 12.38
C TRP A 64 -1.70 -6.74 12.25
N GLY A 65 -2.48 -6.76 11.17
CA GLY A 65 -3.32 -5.62 10.80
C GLY A 65 -2.46 -4.45 10.32
N ASP A 66 -3.08 -3.27 10.23
CA ASP A 66 -2.34 -2.04 9.99
C ASP A 66 -1.87 -1.41 11.30
N LYS A 67 -1.03 -2.16 12.03
CA LYS A 67 -0.48 -1.70 13.31
C LYS A 67 0.37 -0.44 13.10
N ASP A 68 0.18 0.53 13.99
CA ASP A 68 0.84 1.85 13.96
C ASP A 68 0.63 2.63 12.64
N ASN A 69 -0.42 2.26 11.88
CA ASN A 69 -0.80 2.82 10.58
C ASN A 69 0.30 2.72 9.49
N CYS A 70 1.23 1.76 9.61
CA CYS A 70 2.36 1.60 8.69
C CYS A 70 1.92 1.47 7.22
N GLY A 71 0.87 0.72 6.94
CA GLY A 71 0.31 0.51 5.62
C GLY A 71 -0.37 1.76 5.07
N VAL A 72 -1.14 2.47 5.91
CA VAL A 72 -1.70 3.78 5.58
C VAL A 72 -0.61 4.79 5.22
N TYR A 73 0.43 4.95 6.04
CA TYR A 73 1.53 5.87 5.72
C TYR A 73 2.29 5.46 4.47
N THR A 74 2.51 4.15 4.25
CA THR A 74 3.12 3.64 3.00
C THR A 74 2.28 4.05 1.79
N PHE A 75 0.96 3.95 1.91
CA PHE A 75 0.06 4.36 0.85
C PHE A 75 0.07 5.87 0.60
N VAL A 76 0.11 6.70 1.66
CA VAL A 76 0.24 8.16 1.51
C VAL A 76 1.56 8.53 0.84
N VAL A 77 2.69 7.92 1.24
CA VAL A 77 3.99 8.11 0.58
C VAL A 77 3.91 7.78 -0.90
N TYR A 78 3.33 6.64 -1.27
CA TYR A 78 3.15 6.25 -2.67
C TYR A 78 2.36 7.29 -3.48
N GLN A 79 1.30 7.86 -2.90
CA GLN A 79 0.47 8.84 -3.60
C GLN A 79 1.17 10.19 -3.79
N ILE A 80 1.99 10.59 -2.81
CA ILE A 80 2.77 11.83 -2.89
C ILE A 80 3.94 11.67 -3.87
N MET A 81 4.60 10.52 -3.89
CA MET A 81 5.64 10.23 -4.90
C MET A 81 5.10 10.33 -6.34
N LYS A 82 3.81 10.06 -6.56
CA LYS A 82 3.16 10.20 -7.87
C LYS A 82 2.73 11.63 -8.18
N ASN A 83 2.49 12.45 -7.16
CA ASN A 83 2.07 13.83 -7.27
C ASN A 83 2.44 14.58 -5.99
N ASP A 84 3.53 15.32 -6.01
CA ASP A 84 4.07 16.05 -4.86
C ASP A 84 3.50 17.47 -4.72
N SER A 85 2.47 17.81 -5.50
CA SER A 85 1.80 19.12 -5.36
C SER A 85 1.26 19.34 -3.95
N GLU A 86 1.37 20.58 -3.48
CA GLU A 86 0.91 20.99 -2.16
C GLU A 86 -0.56 20.64 -1.92
N GLN A 87 -1.41 20.81 -2.94
CA GLN A 87 -2.82 20.46 -2.88
C GLN A 87 -3.05 18.96 -2.63
N ASN A 88 -2.27 18.09 -3.28
CA ASN A 88 -2.37 16.65 -3.07
C ASN A 88 -1.90 16.26 -1.66
N ILE A 89 -0.81 16.86 -1.18
CA ILE A 89 -0.29 16.64 0.18
C ILE A 89 -1.35 17.05 1.23
N LYS A 90 -1.93 18.24 1.09
CA LYS A 90 -3.02 18.72 1.95
C LYS A 90 -4.21 17.78 1.95
N TRP A 91 -4.59 17.28 0.77
CA TRP A 91 -5.70 16.35 0.64
C TRP A 91 -5.46 15.04 1.38
N TRP A 92 -4.28 14.45 1.26
CA TRP A 92 -3.94 13.22 2.00
C TRP A 92 -3.81 13.46 3.50
N LYS A 93 -3.30 14.61 3.94
CA LYS A 93 -3.33 15.00 5.35
C LYS A 93 -4.75 15.13 5.90
N SER A 94 -5.66 15.77 5.17
CA SER A 94 -7.09 15.82 5.52
C SER A 94 -7.66 14.41 5.69
N LYS A 95 -7.34 13.49 4.77
CA LYS A 95 -7.79 12.09 4.87
C LYS A 95 -7.27 11.36 6.11
N LEU A 96 -6.03 11.61 6.52
CA LEU A 96 -5.49 11.05 7.77
C LEU A 96 -6.27 11.60 8.98
N ILE A 97 -6.46 12.93 9.03
CA ILE A 97 -7.19 13.60 10.12
C ILE A 97 -8.63 13.11 10.21
N GLU A 98 -9.34 13.03 9.09
CA GLU A 98 -10.73 12.54 8.99
C GLU A 98 -10.91 11.12 9.57
N ASN A 99 -9.85 10.31 9.55
CA ASN A 99 -9.84 8.95 10.06
C ASN A 99 -9.12 8.82 11.42
N ASN A 100 -8.89 9.92 12.13
CA ASN A 100 -8.19 9.97 13.43
C ASN A 100 -6.75 9.42 13.40
N ILE A 101 -6.04 9.61 12.28
CA ILE A 101 -4.65 9.25 12.10
C ILE A 101 -3.80 10.52 12.13
N ASP A 102 -2.69 10.50 12.86
CA ASP A 102 -1.77 11.65 12.94
C ASP A 102 -1.25 12.02 11.54
N PRO A 103 -1.53 13.23 11.03
CA PRO A 103 -1.06 13.67 9.71
C PRO A 103 0.45 13.96 9.67
N LYS A 104 1.16 13.91 10.81
CA LYS A 104 2.61 14.10 10.85
C LYS A 104 3.32 12.82 10.40
N MET A 105 4.24 12.97 9.45
CA MET A 105 5.09 11.86 9.03
C MET A 105 6.32 11.79 9.93
N GLU A 106 6.50 10.65 10.59
CA GLU A 106 7.71 10.33 11.33
C GLU A 106 8.73 9.65 10.43
N TYR A 107 10.01 9.74 10.81
CA TYR A 107 11.10 9.12 10.06
C TYR A 107 10.94 7.60 9.94
N SER A 108 10.58 6.92 11.02
CA SER A 108 10.37 5.46 11.05
C SER A 108 9.30 4.99 10.04
N LYS A 109 8.19 5.74 9.95
CA LYS A 109 7.08 5.49 9.03
C LYS A 109 7.50 5.72 7.58
N ALA A 110 8.21 6.82 7.32
CA ALA A 110 8.75 7.12 5.99
C ALA A 110 9.80 6.07 5.58
N GLU A 111 10.72 5.69 6.45
CA GLU A 111 11.75 4.68 6.16
C GLU A 111 11.11 3.34 5.80
N ALA A 112 10.14 2.87 6.58
CA ALA A 112 9.41 1.65 6.29
C ALA A 112 8.68 1.72 4.93
N ALA A 113 8.00 2.84 4.66
CA ALA A 113 7.31 3.07 3.40
C ALA A 113 8.26 3.03 2.19
N PHE A 114 9.36 3.78 2.25
CA PHE A 114 10.37 3.82 1.20
C PHE A 114 11.05 2.46 1.00
N ALA A 115 11.24 1.69 2.07
CA ALA A 115 11.76 0.34 1.96
C ALA A 115 10.83 -0.57 1.15
N TYR A 116 9.51 -0.54 1.39
CA TYR A 116 8.55 -1.31 0.62
C TYR A 116 8.36 -0.81 -0.82
N LEU A 117 8.46 0.51 -1.03
CA LEU A 117 8.25 1.17 -2.32
C LEU A 117 9.50 1.29 -3.19
N LYS A 118 10.64 0.72 -2.79
CA LYS A 118 11.89 0.88 -3.53
C LYS A 118 11.83 0.35 -4.98
N ASP A 119 10.98 -0.63 -5.28
CA ASP A 119 10.80 -1.12 -6.67
C ASP A 119 9.85 -0.20 -7.48
N SER A 120 9.13 0.68 -6.79
CA SER A 120 8.32 1.77 -7.38
C SER A 120 9.13 3.05 -7.61
N GLY A 121 10.46 3.02 -7.37
CA GLY A 121 11.35 4.17 -7.53
C GLY A 121 11.65 4.96 -6.25
N ALA A 122 11.23 4.48 -5.07
CA ALA A 122 11.55 5.14 -3.81
C ALA A 122 13.04 4.98 -3.46
N ASP A 123 13.71 6.07 -3.13
CA ASP A 123 15.09 6.07 -2.65
C ASP A 123 15.20 6.59 -1.22
N ARG A 124 15.92 5.84 -0.36
CA ARG A 124 16.16 6.22 1.04
C ARG A 124 16.85 7.56 1.17
N SER A 125 17.66 7.97 0.18
CA SER A 125 18.32 9.28 0.17
C SER A 125 17.33 10.45 0.17
N GLN A 126 16.09 10.22 -0.27
CA GLN A 126 15.05 11.25 -0.41
C GLN A 126 14.19 11.41 0.85
N ILE A 127 14.34 10.54 1.86
CA ILE A 127 13.46 10.51 3.05
C ILE A 127 13.48 11.85 3.79
N ASP A 128 14.66 12.41 4.06
CA ASP A 128 14.77 13.66 4.82
C ASP A 128 14.08 14.83 4.10
N ASN A 129 14.31 14.94 2.79
CA ASN A 129 13.66 15.94 1.97
C ASN A 129 12.13 15.74 1.92
N PHE A 130 11.69 14.49 1.72
CA PHE A 130 10.27 14.13 1.71
C PHE A 130 9.58 14.54 3.02
N ILE A 131 10.16 14.19 4.16
CA ILE A 131 9.61 14.51 5.48
C ILE A 131 9.58 16.03 5.68
N GLY A 132 10.66 16.73 5.32
CA GLY A 132 10.75 18.18 5.44
C GLY A 132 9.63 18.88 4.66
N VAL A 133 9.49 18.56 3.37
CA VAL A 133 8.42 19.09 2.52
C VAL A 133 7.05 18.71 3.06
N TYR A 134 6.80 17.42 3.27
CA TYR A 134 5.50 16.91 3.72
C TYR A 134 5.06 17.55 5.03
N ASN A 135 5.92 17.61 6.04
CA ASN A 135 5.56 18.16 7.35
C ASN A 135 5.47 19.69 7.37
N SER A 136 6.16 20.40 6.48
CA SER A 136 6.07 21.87 6.37
C SER A 136 4.70 22.37 5.88
N ILE A 137 3.98 21.54 5.12
CA ILE A 137 2.69 21.89 4.53
C ILE A 137 1.61 21.64 5.57
N SER A 138 0.92 22.69 6.03
CA SER A 138 -0.18 22.58 7.00
C SER A 138 -1.47 22.04 6.39
#